data_AF-A0A535AAC6-F1
#
_entry.id   AF-A0A535AAC6-F1
#
_cell.length_a   1.000
_cell.length_b   1.000
_cell.length_c   1.000
_cell.angle_alpha   90.00
_cell.angle_beta   90.00
_cell.angle_gamma   90.00
#
_symmetry.space_group_name_H-M   'P 1'
#
loop_
_entity.id
_entity.type
_entity.pdbx_description
1 polymer ?
#
loop_
_entity_poly.entity_id
_entity_poly.type
_entity_poly.pdbx_seq_one_letter_code
_entity_poly.pdbx_strand_id
1 'polypeptide(L)'
;MVQEFKARLLNEFVRAHDVHSVIELGCGDGVQLALADYPRYLGLDVSATALRRCIERFANDPTKSFLLYDPEAFADRAGFLSADLSLAIDVVYHLVEDRTYDLTMRQLFSAGRRFVIVSSSNVELEGRNPHVRHRRFTRWVEENAPEWELVDTVMNPYHRGAEAVTTIPKDFYMFGHRTEVSGSDTAEDIRLSHVSA
;
A
#
# COMPACT_ATOMS: atom_id res chain seq x y z
N MET A 1 7.44 -9.47 -15.48
CA MET A 1 8.28 -8.39 -14.90
C MET A 1 7.83 -8.09 -13.46
N VAL A 2 8.61 -7.35 -12.66
CA VAL A 2 8.26 -6.99 -11.26
C VAL A 2 6.89 -6.29 -11.18
N GLN A 3 6.60 -5.33 -12.07
CA GLN A 3 5.36 -4.55 -12.05
C GLN A 3 4.11 -5.40 -12.33
N GLU A 4 4.20 -6.37 -13.24
CA GLU A 4 3.11 -7.30 -13.55
C GLU A 4 2.79 -8.23 -12.37
N PHE A 5 3.82 -8.67 -11.63
CA PHE A 5 3.61 -9.45 -10.41
C PHE A 5 2.85 -8.65 -9.36
N LYS A 6 3.27 -7.40 -9.11
CA LYS A 6 2.59 -6.52 -8.17
C LYS A 6 1.14 -6.29 -8.58
N ALA A 7 0.89 -5.99 -9.86
CA ALA A 7 -0.45 -5.75 -10.37
C ALA A 7 -1.33 -6.99 -10.26
N ARG A 8 -0.83 -8.17 -10.65
CA ARG A 8 -1.57 -9.42 -10.55
C ARG A 8 -1.98 -9.70 -9.11
N LEU A 9 -1.05 -9.61 -8.17
CA LEU A 9 -1.30 -9.82 -6.74
C LEU A 9 -2.40 -8.89 -6.22
N LEU A 10 -2.30 -7.58 -6.50
CA LEU A 10 -3.26 -6.59 -6.01
C LEU A 10 -4.62 -6.71 -6.69
N ASN A 11 -4.67 -7.00 -7.99
CA ASN A 11 -5.92 -7.22 -8.72
C ASN A 11 -6.62 -8.50 -8.25
N GLU A 12 -5.87 -9.57 -7.95
CA GLU A 12 -6.39 -10.79 -7.33
C GLU A 12 -6.99 -10.49 -5.96
N PHE A 13 -6.27 -9.76 -5.11
CA PHE A 13 -6.76 -9.35 -3.80
C PHE A 13 -8.06 -8.53 -3.92
N VAL A 14 -8.08 -7.51 -4.78
CA VAL A 14 -9.26 -6.64 -4.98
C VAL A 14 -10.49 -7.45 -5.39
N ARG A 15 -10.33 -8.40 -6.32
CA ARG A 15 -11.43 -9.27 -6.75
C ARG A 15 -11.85 -10.28 -5.68
N ALA A 16 -10.89 -10.92 -5.02
CA ALA A 16 -11.16 -11.97 -4.04
C ALA A 16 -11.87 -11.44 -2.78
N HIS A 17 -11.60 -10.19 -2.40
CA HIS A 17 -12.15 -9.56 -1.20
C HIS A 17 -13.29 -8.56 -1.48
N ASP A 18 -13.77 -8.51 -2.72
CA ASP A 18 -14.85 -7.61 -3.17
C ASP A 18 -14.58 -6.15 -2.74
N VAL A 19 -13.38 -5.66 -3.09
CA VAL A 19 -12.93 -4.29 -2.81
C VAL A 19 -13.51 -3.35 -3.87
N HIS A 20 -14.35 -2.39 -3.47
CA HIS A 20 -15.01 -1.47 -4.39
C HIS A 20 -14.30 -0.11 -4.52
N SER A 21 -13.42 0.19 -3.58
CA SER A 21 -12.69 1.45 -3.54
C SER A 21 -11.27 1.27 -3.03
N VAL A 22 -10.33 1.94 -3.70
CA VAL A 22 -8.89 1.92 -3.39
C VAL A 22 -8.38 3.33 -3.22
N ILE A 23 -7.61 3.59 -2.15
CA ILE A 23 -6.82 4.81 -1.98
C ILE A 23 -5.34 4.45 -1.92
N GLU A 24 -4.49 5.14 -2.68
CA GLU A 24 -3.05 4.85 -2.72
C GLU A 24 -2.24 6.08 -2.33
N LEU A 25 -1.41 5.95 -1.29
CA LEU A 25 -0.46 6.97 -0.89
C LEU A 25 0.86 6.71 -1.61
N GLY A 26 1.28 7.69 -2.43
CA GLY A 26 2.45 7.64 -3.31
C GLY A 26 2.16 6.95 -4.65
N CYS A 27 1.07 7.32 -5.33
CA CYS A 27 0.66 6.71 -6.60
C CYS A 27 1.62 6.97 -7.78
N GLY A 28 2.54 7.93 -7.64
CA GLY A 28 3.56 8.25 -8.62
C GLY A 28 2.99 8.76 -9.94
N ASP A 29 3.61 8.34 -11.05
CA ASP A 29 3.27 8.74 -12.42
C ASP A 29 2.25 7.80 -13.10
N GLY A 30 1.70 6.87 -12.33
CA GLY A 30 0.67 5.95 -12.79
C GLY A 30 1.16 4.76 -13.60
N VAL A 31 2.48 4.50 -13.68
CA VAL A 31 3.01 3.32 -14.41
C VAL A 31 2.49 2.02 -13.79
N GLN A 32 2.53 1.87 -12.47
CA GLN A 32 1.99 0.69 -11.80
C GLN A 32 0.46 0.64 -11.86
N LEU A 33 -0.21 1.79 -11.70
CA LEU A 33 -1.67 1.94 -11.79
C LEU A 33 -2.22 1.55 -13.17
N ALA A 34 -1.43 1.68 -14.24
CA ALA A 34 -1.85 1.31 -15.60
C ALA A 34 -2.09 -0.20 -15.78
N LEU A 35 -1.58 -1.02 -14.85
CA LEU A 35 -1.79 -2.46 -14.82
C LEU A 35 -2.89 -2.87 -13.83
N ALA A 36 -3.46 -1.91 -13.10
CA ALA A 36 -4.43 -2.17 -12.05
C ALA A 36 -5.87 -2.21 -12.58
N ASP A 37 -6.68 -3.09 -11.98
CA ASP A 37 -8.11 -3.23 -12.23
C ASP A 37 -8.88 -2.91 -10.94
N TYR A 38 -8.99 -1.62 -10.65
CA TYR A 38 -9.62 -1.09 -9.43
C TYR A 38 -10.96 -0.41 -9.77
N PRO A 39 -12.08 -0.75 -9.11
CA PRO A 39 -13.40 -0.21 -9.49
C PRO A 39 -13.55 1.30 -9.28
N ARG A 40 -13.01 1.83 -8.18
CA ARG A 40 -12.89 3.26 -7.89
C ARG A 40 -11.56 3.53 -7.22
N TYR A 41 -10.85 4.55 -7.67
CA TYR A 41 -9.48 4.79 -7.23
C TYR A 41 -9.22 6.26 -6.91
N LEU A 42 -8.54 6.51 -5.80
CA LEU A 42 -7.98 7.79 -5.43
C LEU A 42 -6.47 7.68 -5.23
N GLY A 43 -5.69 8.33 -6.09
CA GLY A 43 -4.23 8.43 -5.96
C GLY A 43 -3.82 9.71 -5.24
N LEU A 44 -3.00 9.58 -4.20
CA LEU A 44 -2.37 10.69 -3.50
C LEU A 44 -0.87 10.67 -3.77
N ASP A 45 -0.27 11.81 -4.07
CA ASP A 45 1.18 11.92 -4.21
C ASP A 45 1.69 13.30 -3.75
N VAL A 46 2.92 13.33 -3.21
CA VAL A 46 3.60 14.57 -2.79
C VAL A 46 4.24 15.31 -3.97
N SER A 47 4.52 14.60 -5.07
CA SER A 47 5.13 15.13 -6.28
C SER A 47 4.06 15.61 -7.26
N ALA A 48 3.84 16.93 -7.28
CA ALA A 48 2.97 17.55 -8.28
C ALA A 48 3.38 17.22 -9.74
N THR A 49 4.67 16.93 -9.99
CA THR A 49 5.15 16.52 -11.31
C THR A 49 4.70 15.10 -11.66
N ALA A 50 4.86 14.15 -10.75
CA ALA A 50 4.40 12.77 -10.96
C ALA A 50 2.88 12.73 -11.11
N LEU A 51 2.16 13.44 -10.23
CA LEU A 51 0.71 13.51 -10.25
C LEU A 51 0.15 14.09 -11.55
N ARG A 52 0.75 15.17 -12.10
CA ARG A 52 0.33 15.72 -13.41
C ARG A 52 0.44 14.68 -14.52
N ARG A 53 1.52 13.89 -14.55
CA ARG A 53 1.69 12.80 -15.53
C ARG A 53 0.66 11.70 -15.33
N CYS A 54 0.36 11.37 -14.08
CA CYS A 54 -0.65 10.38 -13.74
C CYS A 54 -2.05 10.86 -14.19
N ILE A 55 -2.41 12.11 -13.90
CA ILE A 55 -3.67 12.73 -14.33
C ILE A 55 -3.80 12.72 -15.86
N GLU A 56 -2.74 13.11 -16.58
CA GLU A 56 -2.73 13.09 -18.04
C GLU A 56 -2.91 11.68 -18.60
N ARG A 57 -2.21 10.69 -18.02
CA ARG A 57 -2.31 9.28 -18.41
C ARG A 57 -3.74 8.74 -18.29
N PHE A 58 -4.49 9.17 -17.28
CA PHE A 58 -5.83 8.68 -16.98
C PHE A 58 -6.95 9.70 -17.24
N ALA A 59 -6.69 10.71 -18.10
CA ALA A 59 -7.62 11.82 -18.32
C ALA A 59 -9.03 11.39 -18.81
N ASN A 60 -9.14 10.23 -19.46
CA ASN A 60 -10.39 9.68 -19.98
C ASN A 60 -11.01 8.59 -19.09
N ASP A 61 -10.44 8.34 -17.91
CA ASP A 61 -10.92 7.31 -16.99
C ASP A 61 -11.71 7.94 -15.82
N PRO A 62 -13.06 7.89 -15.84
CA PRO A 62 -13.88 8.52 -14.82
C PRO A 62 -13.84 7.80 -13.47
N THR A 63 -13.21 6.62 -13.38
CA THR A 63 -13.12 5.85 -12.14
C THR A 63 -11.96 6.31 -11.24
N LYS A 64 -11.08 7.17 -11.75
CA LYS A 64 -9.81 7.56 -11.11
C LYS A 64 -9.83 9.05 -10.74
N SER A 65 -9.41 9.33 -9.52
CA SER A 65 -9.22 10.68 -8.99
C SER A 65 -7.81 10.82 -8.43
N PHE A 66 -7.30 12.04 -8.42
CA PHE A 66 -5.93 12.33 -8.03
C PHE A 66 -5.86 13.61 -7.22
N LEU A 67 -5.15 13.60 -6.09
CA LEU A 67 -4.97 14.79 -5.24
C LEU A 67 -3.50 14.97 -4.88
N LEU A 68 -3.05 16.22 -4.96
CA LEU A 68 -1.77 16.60 -4.38
C LEU A 68 -1.90 16.52 -2.86
N TYR A 69 -0.98 15.81 -2.24
CA TYR A 69 -1.00 15.52 -0.82
C TYR A 69 0.27 16.03 -0.17
N ASP A 70 0.14 16.57 1.04
CA ASP A 70 1.24 16.94 1.92
C ASP A 70 0.95 16.32 3.29
N PRO A 71 1.80 15.40 3.80
CA PRO A 71 1.60 14.76 5.11
C PRO A 71 1.38 15.76 6.25
N GLU A 72 2.02 16.93 6.20
CA GLU A 72 1.91 17.94 7.25
C GLU A 72 0.65 18.81 7.13
N ALA A 73 0.07 18.90 5.93
CA ALA A 73 -1.12 19.69 5.64
C ALA A 73 -2.33 18.81 5.26
N PHE A 74 -2.39 17.58 5.79
CA PHE A 74 -3.47 16.64 5.54
C PHE A 74 -4.20 16.26 6.85
N ALA A 75 -5.50 16.56 6.92
CA ALA A 75 -6.34 16.23 8.06
C ALA A 75 -7.76 15.87 7.62
N ASP A 76 -8.06 14.56 7.56
CA ASP A 76 -9.38 14.04 7.19
C ASP A 76 -10.11 13.39 8.38
N ARG A 77 -10.31 14.14 9.46
CA ARG A 77 -10.99 13.62 10.67
C ARG A 77 -12.47 13.29 10.43
N ALA A 78 -13.06 13.86 9.39
CA ALA A 78 -14.45 13.63 9.01
C ALA A 78 -14.62 12.37 8.13
N GLY A 79 -13.52 11.75 7.67
CA GLY A 79 -13.53 10.48 6.94
C GLY A 79 -13.97 10.59 5.48
N PHE A 80 -13.78 11.74 4.83
CA PHE A 80 -14.13 11.93 3.42
C PHE A 80 -13.22 11.15 2.46
N LEU A 81 -11.98 10.89 2.85
CA LEU A 81 -10.92 10.26 2.08
C LEU A 81 -10.62 8.88 2.67
N SER A 82 -11.63 8.02 2.61
CA SER A 82 -11.53 6.61 3.00
C SER A 82 -11.99 5.68 1.88
N ALA A 83 -11.45 4.46 1.88
CA ALA A 83 -11.71 3.43 0.88
C ALA A 83 -11.71 2.04 1.52
N ASP A 84 -12.25 1.04 0.85
CA ASP A 84 -12.23 -0.35 1.36
C ASP A 84 -10.79 -0.82 1.57
N LEU A 85 -9.89 -0.45 0.65
CA LEU A 85 -8.47 -0.77 0.68
C LEU A 85 -7.61 0.51 0.60
N SER A 86 -6.67 0.67 1.52
CA SER A 86 -5.56 1.62 1.35
C SER A 86 -4.24 0.94 0.99
N LEU A 87 -3.46 1.60 0.14
CA LEU A 87 -2.21 1.08 -0.42
C LEU A 87 -1.04 2.03 -0.15
N ALA A 88 0.12 1.45 0.16
CA ALA A 88 1.41 2.11 0.05
C ALA A 88 2.40 1.16 -0.64
N ILE A 89 2.66 1.38 -1.92
CA ILE A 89 3.52 0.50 -2.72
C ILE A 89 4.90 1.13 -2.85
N ASP A 90 5.92 0.54 -2.23
CA ASP A 90 7.31 0.97 -2.36
C ASP A 90 7.58 2.42 -1.84
N VAL A 91 6.75 2.90 -0.92
CA VAL A 91 6.80 4.27 -0.36
C VAL A 91 7.41 4.33 1.03
N VAL A 92 7.05 3.38 1.90
CA VAL A 92 7.31 3.49 3.36
C VAL A 92 8.79 3.64 3.69
N TYR A 93 9.68 2.94 2.98
CA TYR A 93 11.13 3.02 3.22
C TYR A 93 11.79 4.27 2.62
N HIS A 94 11.07 5.12 1.90
CA HIS A 94 11.53 6.44 1.44
C HIS A 94 11.20 7.56 2.44
N LEU A 95 10.43 7.27 3.49
CA LEU A 95 10.07 8.22 4.55
C LEU A 95 11.16 8.21 5.64
N VAL A 96 12.22 8.98 5.40
CA VAL A 96 13.43 8.94 6.25
C VAL A 96 13.26 9.74 7.54
N GLU A 97 12.53 10.86 7.50
CA GLU A 97 12.21 11.69 8.65
C GLU A 97 11.13 11.02 9.52
N ASP A 98 11.39 10.89 10.83
CA ASP A 98 10.50 10.20 11.77
C ASP A 98 9.08 10.81 11.80
N ARG A 99 8.98 12.14 11.72
CA ARG A 99 7.70 12.86 11.73
C ARG A 99 6.88 12.58 10.47
N THR A 100 7.49 12.67 9.29
CA THR A 100 6.84 12.38 8.01
C THR A 100 6.38 10.93 7.96
N TYR A 101 7.26 10.01 8.40
CA TYR A 101 6.92 8.59 8.53
C TYR A 101 5.69 8.35 9.41
N ASP A 102 5.67 8.90 10.64
CA ASP A 102 4.55 8.70 11.57
C ASP A 102 3.25 9.28 11.03
N LEU A 103 3.27 10.50 10.47
CA LEU A 103 2.09 11.14 9.89
C LEU A 103 1.52 10.33 8.72
N THR A 104 2.38 9.93 7.78
CA THR A 104 1.96 9.15 6.60
C THR A 104 1.43 7.78 7.01
N MET A 105 2.06 7.10 7.97
CA MET A 105 1.58 5.81 8.46
C MET A 105 0.20 5.93 9.13
N ARG A 106 -0.03 6.95 9.97
CA ARG A 106 -1.37 7.21 10.55
C ARG A 106 -2.41 7.46 9.47
N GLN A 107 -2.07 8.27 8.48
CA GLN A 107 -2.98 8.62 7.39
C GLN A 107 -3.30 7.41 6.51
N LEU A 108 -2.30 6.59 6.18
CA LEU A 108 -2.46 5.32 5.44
C LEU A 108 -3.45 4.38 6.14
N PHE A 109 -3.25 4.13 7.44
CA PHE A 109 -4.08 3.22 8.21
C PHE A 109 -5.47 3.81 8.53
N SER A 110 -5.62 5.14 8.61
CA SER A 110 -6.94 5.76 8.74
C SER A 110 -7.76 5.77 7.45
N ALA A 111 -7.10 5.68 6.28
CA ALA A 111 -7.76 5.74 4.99
C ALA A 111 -8.34 4.39 4.54
N GLY A 112 -7.85 3.28 5.09
CA GLY A 112 -8.41 1.95 4.87
C GLY A 112 -9.59 1.69 5.79
N ARG A 113 -10.67 1.10 5.26
CA ARG A 113 -11.86 0.71 6.05
C ARG A 113 -11.85 -0.78 6.39
N ARG A 114 -11.39 -1.61 5.45
CA ARG A 114 -11.39 -3.08 5.59
C ARG A 114 -9.97 -3.63 5.54
N PHE A 115 -9.16 -3.10 4.63
CA PHE A 115 -7.81 -3.59 4.37
C PHE A 115 -6.79 -2.46 4.21
N VAL A 116 -5.53 -2.75 4.58
CA VAL A 116 -4.35 -1.93 4.28
C VAL A 116 -3.29 -2.87 3.70
N ILE A 117 -2.70 -2.53 2.55
CA ILE A 117 -1.58 -3.30 2.00
C ILE A 117 -0.35 -2.41 1.82
N VAL A 118 0.77 -2.89 2.34
CA VAL A 118 2.06 -2.21 2.27
C VAL A 118 3.07 -3.09 1.53
N SER A 119 3.61 -2.61 0.41
CA SER A 119 4.81 -3.19 -0.21
C SER A 119 6.03 -2.47 0.34
N SER A 120 6.82 -3.14 1.17
CA SER A 120 7.99 -2.54 1.81
C SER A 120 8.99 -3.59 2.27
N SER A 121 10.20 -3.14 2.61
CA SER A 121 11.05 -3.88 3.54
C SER A 121 10.47 -3.82 4.96
N ASN A 122 10.69 -4.86 5.75
CA ASN A 122 10.28 -4.93 7.16
C ASN A 122 11.45 -5.34 8.07
N VAL A 123 12.56 -4.62 7.94
CA VAL A 123 13.79 -4.84 8.71
C VAL A 123 14.32 -3.51 9.21
N GLU A 124 15.00 -3.52 10.35
CA GLU A 124 15.72 -2.34 10.84
C GLU A 124 17.08 -2.25 10.16
N LEU A 125 17.23 -1.28 9.26
CA LEU A 125 18.50 -1.03 8.58
C LEU A 125 18.56 0.41 8.03
N GLU A 126 19.65 1.11 8.29
CA GLU A 126 19.94 2.35 7.58
C GLU A 126 20.10 2.07 6.08
N GLY A 127 19.47 2.88 5.24
CA GLY A 127 19.61 2.72 3.79
C GLY A 127 21.02 3.07 3.35
N ARG A 128 21.47 2.47 2.24
CA ARG A 128 22.74 2.85 1.60
C ARG A 128 22.70 4.25 0.95
N ASN A 129 21.52 4.83 0.84
CA ASN A 129 21.24 6.14 0.25
C ASN A 129 20.49 7.00 1.29
N PRO A 130 20.83 8.29 1.45
CA PRO A 130 20.14 9.19 2.40
C PRO A 130 18.62 9.31 2.19
N HIS A 131 18.09 8.93 1.02
CA HIS A 131 16.67 8.91 0.71
C HIS A 131 15.97 7.57 1.00
N VAL A 132 16.65 6.67 1.74
CA VAL A 132 16.11 5.36 2.11
C VAL A 132 16.44 5.09 3.57
N ARG A 133 15.44 4.63 4.33
CA ARG A 133 15.60 4.10 5.68
C ARG A 133 14.67 2.91 5.85
N HIS A 134 15.22 1.73 6.10
CA HIS A 134 14.43 0.54 6.33
C HIS A 134 14.02 0.48 7.79
N ARG A 135 12.73 0.29 8.01
CA ARG A 135 12.13 0.14 9.33
C ARG A 135 11.39 -1.18 9.36
N ARG A 136 11.35 -1.82 10.52
CA ARG A 136 10.37 -2.87 10.79
C ARG A 136 9.02 -2.19 11.04
N PHE A 137 8.40 -1.70 9.98
CA PHE A 137 7.16 -0.91 10.07
C PHE A 137 6.01 -1.68 10.70
N THR A 138 6.00 -3.02 10.62
CA THR A 138 5.01 -3.87 11.31
C THR A 138 4.96 -3.60 12.82
N ARG A 139 6.10 -3.30 13.44
CA ARG A 139 6.15 -2.90 14.86
C ARG A 139 5.43 -1.58 15.11
N TRP A 140 5.57 -0.62 14.20
CA TRP A 140 4.84 0.65 14.31
C TRP A 140 3.32 0.40 14.27
N VAL A 141 2.86 -0.50 13.40
CA VAL A 141 1.43 -0.86 13.28
C VAL A 141 0.93 -1.49 14.59
N GLU A 142 1.66 -2.46 15.14
CA GLU A 142 1.33 -3.09 16.44
C GLU A 142 1.20 -2.07 17.58
N GLU A 143 2.08 -1.06 17.60
CA GLU A 143 2.13 -0.05 18.66
C GLU A 143 1.12 1.11 18.46
N ASN A 144 0.77 1.46 17.22
CA ASN A 144 0.05 2.70 16.91
C ASN A 144 -1.31 2.51 16.22
N ALA A 145 -1.58 1.34 15.66
CA ALA A 145 -2.80 1.02 14.94
C ALA A 145 -3.33 -0.37 15.35
N PRO A 146 -3.59 -0.60 16.65
CA PRO A 146 -3.92 -1.92 17.21
C PRO A 146 -5.26 -2.50 16.73
N GLU A 147 -6.07 -1.71 16.04
CA GLU A 147 -7.29 -2.15 15.34
C GLU A 147 -7.01 -2.90 14.03
N TRP A 148 -5.75 -2.96 13.60
CA TRP A 148 -5.29 -3.67 12.41
C TRP A 148 -4.45 -4.89 12.77
N GLU A 149 -4.71 -6.00 12.08
CA GLU A 149 -3.98 -7.26 12.26
C GLU A 149 -3.29 -7.64 10.95
N LEU A 150 -2.02 -8.08 11.03
CA LEU A 150 -1.31 -8.64 9.88
C LEU A 150 -1.90 -10.01 9.56
N VAL A 151 -2.68 -10.09 8.49
CA VAL A 151 -3.43 -11.29 8.09
C VAL A 151 -2.65 -12.17 7.13
N ASP A 152 -1.81 -11.57 6.28
CA ASP A 152 -0.97 -12.30 5.33
C ASP A 152 0.31 -11.54 4.95
N THR A 153 1.33 -12.28 4.50
CA THR A 153 2.56 -11.76 3.90
C THR A 153 2.89 -12.52 2.63
N VAL A 154 2.86 -11.82 1.49
CA VAL A 154 3.25 -12.40 0.21
C VAL A 154 4.67 -12.01 -0.14
N MET A 155 5.54 -13.01 -0.24
CA MET A 155 6.95 -12.81 -0.60
C MET A 155 7.08 -12.34 -2.04
N ASN A 156 7.95 -11.36 -2.27
CA ASN A 156 8.28 -10.90 -3.61
C ASN A 156 9.42 -11.76 -4.20
N PRO A 157 9.15 -12.59 -5.21
CA PRO A 157 10.14 -13.54 -5.74
C PRO A 157 11.31 -12.84 -6.44
N TYR A 158 11.12 -11.61 -6.91
CA TYR A 158 12.16 -10.86 -7.64
C TYR A 158 13.25 -10.28 -6.75
N HIS A 159 13.13 -10.40 -5.43
CA HIS A 159 14.17 -10.02 -4.47
C HIS A 159 14.84 -11.24 -3.83
N ARG A 160 14.67 -12.44 -4.40
CA ARG A 160 15.27 -13.68 -3.89
C ARG A 160 15.87 -14.51 -5.05
N GLY A 161 17.15 -14.90 -4.95
CA GLY A 161 17.81 -15.78 -5.94
C GLY A 161 19.23 -15.34 -6.34
N ALA A 162 19.90 -16.13 -7.20
CA ALA A 162 21.28 -15.88 -7.65
C ALA A 162 21.45 -14.59 -8.48
N GLU A 163 20.36 -14.07 -9.04
CA GLU A 163 20.28 -12.77 -9.73
C GLU A 163 19.83 -11.62 -8.81
N ALA A 164 19.47 -11.91 -7.55
CA ALA A 164 19.14 -10.89 -6.57
C ALA A 164 20.43 -10.18 -6.15
N VAL A 165 20.75 -9.08 -6.82
CA VAL A 165 21.81 -8.16 -6.41
C VAL A 165 21.45 -7.65 -5.02
N THR A 166 21.96 -8.29 -3.96
CA THR A 166 22.03 -7.81 -2.56
C THR A 166 20.86 -6.93 -2.10
N THR A 167 19.62 -7.27 -2.47
CA THR A 167 18.47 -6.38 -2.34
C THR A 167 17.63 -6.81 -1.16
N ILE A 168 17.31 -5.86 -0.29
CA ILE A 168 16.41 -6.08 0.84
C ILE A 168 15.03 -6.39 0.24
N PRO A 169 14.38 -7.51 0.64
CA PRO A 169 13.09 -7.89 0.10
C PRO A 169 12.03 -6.81 0.31
N LYS A 170 11.24 -6.57 -0.73
CA LYS A 170 10.06 -5.70 -0.71
C LYS A 170 8.83 -6.57 -0.87
N ASP A 171 8.45 -7.18 0.24
CA ASP A 171 7.33 -8.11 0.33
C ASP A 171 6.02 -7.31 0.53
N PHE A 172 4.88 -7.97 0.31
CA PHE A 172 3.55 -7.40 0.51
C PHE A 172 2.99 -7.85 1.85
N TYR A 173 2.67 -6.89 2.70
CA TYR A 173 2.09 -7.11 4.02
C TYR A 173 0.63 -6.66 3.98
N MET A 174 -0.28 -7.60 4.24
CA MET A 174 -1.72 -7.37 4.15
C MET A 174 -2.28 -7.30 5.57
N PHE A 175 -2.95 -6.21 5.89
CA PHE A 175 -3.60 -6.00 7.17
C PHE A 175 -5.10 -6.00 7.00
N GLY A 176 -5.80 -6.68 7.89
CA GLY A 176 -7.26 -6.66 7.99
C GLY A 176 -7.70 -5.87 9.23
N HIS A 177 -8.78 -5.11 9.11
CA HIS A 177 -9.38 -4.46 10.27
C HIS A 177 -10.02 -5.53 11.16
N ARG A 178 -9.86 -5.45 12.49
CA ARG A 178 -10.27 -6.52 13.41
C ARG A 178 -11.77 -6.85 13.38
N THR A 179 -12.63 -5.91 12.96
CA THR A 179 -14.06 -6.18 12.74
C THR A 179 -14.31 -7.08 11.53
N GLU A 180 -13.46 -7.01 10.50
CA GLU A 180 -13.50 -7.92 9.34
C GLU A 180 -12.92 -9.30 9.72
N VAL A 181 -11.92 -9.35 10.60
CA VAL A 181 -11.31 -10.62 11.05
C VAL A 181 -12.22 -11.41 12.01
N SER A 182 -13.03 -10.72 12.82
CA SER A 182 -13.92 -11.33 13.82
C SER A 182 -15.33 -11.66 13.32
N GLY A 183 -15.74 -11.08 12.18
CA GLY A 183 -17.07 -11.27 11.58
C GLY A 183 -17.23 -12.54 10.76
N SER A 184 -16.17 -13.32 10.58
CA SER A 184 -16.18 -14.46 9.67
C SER A 184 -15.16 -15.52 10.10
N ASP A 185 -15.38 -16.77 9.70
CA ASP A 185 -14.40 -17.88 9.78
C ASP A 185 -13.15 -17.61 8.88
N THR A 186 -12.83 -16.34 8.60
CA THR A 186 -11.99 -15.81 7.51
C THR A 186 -10.51 -15.76 7.75
N ALA A 187 -10.00 -16.08 8.94
CA ALA A 187 -8.55 -16.17 9.11
C ALA A 187 -7.96 -17.22 8.15
N GLU A 188 -8.74 -18.26 7.78
CA GLU A 188 -8.43 -19.18 6.70
C GLU A 188 -8.75 -18.61 5.30
N ASP A 189 -9.91 -17.98 5.05
CA ASP A 189 -10.25 -17.45 3.72
C ASP A 189 -9.30 -16.33 3.23
N ILE A 190 -8.77 -15.50 4.13
CA ILE A 190 -7.77 -14.48 3.78
C ILE A 190 -6.41 -15.13 3.45
N ARG A 191 -6.07 -16.26 4.09
CA ARG A 191 -4.82 -17.01 3.85
C ARG A 191 -4.91 -17.98 2.67
N LEU A 192 -6.10 -18.51 2.37
CA LEU A 192 -6.32 -19.56 1.37
C LEU A 192 -6.41 -19.03 -0.07
N SER A 193 -6.55 -17.72 -0.26
CA SER A 193 -6.57 -17.09 -1.59
C SER A 193 -5.21 -17.15 -2.32
N HIS A 194 -4.11 -17.42 -1.61
CA HIS A 194 -2.75 -17.45 -2.17
C HIS A 194 -2.15 -18.85 -2.41
N VAL A 195 -2.87 -19.94 -2.08
CA VAL A 195 -2.33 -21.33 -2.21
C VAL A 195 -2.82 -22.03 -3.48
N SER A 196 -3.74 -21.44 -4.24
CA SER A 196 -4.30 -22.06 -5.46
C SER A 196 -3.89 -21.33 -6.73
N ALA A 197 -2.64 -21.52 -7.18
CA ALA A 197 -2.22 -21.40 -8.59
C ALA A 197 -0.89 -22.14 -8.81
#